data_AF-A0A352AH87-F1
#
_entry.id   AF-A0A352AH87-F1
#
_cell.length_a   1.000
_cell.length_b   1.000
_cell.length_c   1.000
_cell.angle_alpha   90.00
_cell.angle_beta   90.00
_cell.angle_gamma   90.00
#
_symmetry.space_group_name_H-M   'P 1'
#
loop_
_entity.id
_entity.type
_entity.pdbx_description
1 polymer ?
#
loop_
_entity_poly.entity_id
_entity_poly.type
_entity_poly.pdbx_seq_one_letter_code
_entity_poly.pdbx_strand_id
1 'polypeptide(L)'
;MQVEVLVQDCFFSTSRSIPQGFEPLSNPIKIPTWERWFYQWLETLQPDITPRVNVCELTLRLTDDREIQALNAQYRHQNQPTDVLAFAALEVDSPQPESEMQLSLPLYLGDLVISVETAYRQAQQQGHFRFWLR
;
A
#
# COMPACT_ATOMS: atom_id res chain seq x y z
N MET A 1 2.82 -14.80 12.14
CA MET A 1 2.76 -13.35 11.90
C MET A 1 1.43 -13.00 11.26
N GLN A 2 0.72 -12.00 11.77
CA GLN A 2 -0.50 -11.43 11.21
C GLN A 2 -0.12 -10.12 10.50
N VAL A 3 -0.80 -9.80 9.41
CA VAL A 3 -0.61 -8.53 8.69
C VAL A 3 -1.95 -7.82 8.64
N GLU A 4 -1.99 -6.60 9.16
CA GLU A 4 -3.16 -5.72 9.15
C GLU A 4 -2.92 -4.61 8.13
N VAL A 5 -3.82 -4.51 7.14
CA VAL A 5 -3.69 -3.53 6.07
C VAL A 5 -4.84 -2.54 6.12
N LEU A 6 -4.52 -1.27 6.37
CA LEU A 6 -5.49 -0.18 6.33
C LEU A 6 -5.55 0.42 4.93
N VAL A 7 -6.59 0.10 4.17
CA VAL A 7 -6.77 0.62 2.82
C VAL A 7 -7.57 1.93 2.83
N GLN A 8 -6.93 3.03 2.43
CA GLN A 8 -7.54 4.32 2.19
C GLN A 8 -7.79 4.52 0.68
N ASP A 9 -9.04 4.41 0.28
CA ASP A 9 -9.45 4.61 -1.12
C ASP A 9 -9.84 6.07 -1.36
N CYS A 10 -8.90 6.88 -1.84
CA CYS A 10 -9.13 8.28 -2.23
C CYS A 10 -9.31 8.44 -3.74
N PHE A 11 -8.99 7.41 -4.53
CA PHE A 11 -9.16 7.41 -5.97
C PHE A 11 -10.61 7.18 -6.39
N PHE A 12 -11.21 6.09 -5.91
CA PHE A 12 -12.55 5.70 -6.36
C PHE A 12 -13.65 6.46 -5.62
N SER A 13 -13.42 6.85 -4.37
CA SER A 13 -14.34 7.68 -3.59
C SER A 13 -14.52 9.11 -4.14
N THR A 14 -13.52 9.63 -4.85
CA THR A 14 -13.53 10.96 -5.46
C THR A 14 -14.10 10.96 -6.88
N SER A 15 -14.40 9.78 -7.45
CA SER A 15 -14.88 9.64 -8.82
C SER A 15 -16.35 10.06 -8.97
N ARG A 16 -16.51 11.39 -9.12
CA ARG A 16 -17.71 12.13 -9.58
C ARG A 16 -18.94 12.06 -8.68
N SER A 17 -19.41 13.25 -8.31
CA SER A 17 -20.84 13.54 -8.07
C SER A 17 -21.72 12.72 -9.03
N ILE A 18 -22.35 11.68 -8.49
CA ILE A 18 -23.18 10.73 -9.24
C ILE A 18 -24.56 11.38 -9.47
N PRO A 19 -25.03 11.54 -10.73
CA PRO A 19 -26.46 11.67 -11.00
C PRO A 19 -27.15 10.36 -10.55
N GLN A 20 -28.23 10.47 -9.77
CA GLN A 20 -28.96 9.34 -9.17
C GLN A 20 -28.97 8.06 -10.03
N GLY A 21 -28.32 6.99 -9.55
CA GLY A 21 -28.50 5.64 -10.10
C GLY A 21 -27.25 4.81 -10.41
N PHE A 22 -26.03 5.32 -10.23
CA PHE A 22 -24.81 4.52 -10.39
C PHE A 22 -24.17 4.18 -9.03
N GLU A 23 -23.90 2.90 -8.80
CA GLU A 23 -23.07 2.46 -7.68
C GLU A 23 -21.68 3.10 -7.81
N PRO A 24 -21.06 3.58 -6.73
CA PRO A 24 -19.69 4.04 -6.79
C PRO A 24 -18.83 2.89 -7.32
N LEU A 25 -17.95 3.18 -8.28
CA LEU A 25 -16.82 2.31 -8.53
C LEU A 25 -16.14 2.15 -7.16
N SER A 26 -16.16 0.96 -6.60
CA SER A 26 -15.51 0.68 -5.32
C SER A 26 -14.20 -0.04 -5.62
N ASN A 27 -13.22 0.08 -4.72
CA ASN A 27 -11.98 -0.67 -4.82
C ASN A 27 -12.28 -2.15 -5.18
N PRO A 28 -11.79 -2.64 -6.35
CA PRO A 28 -12.04 -4.00 -6.77
C PRO A 28 -11.39 -5.02 -5.84
N ILE A 29 -10.34 -4.63 -5.11
CA ILE A 29 -9.59 -5.51 -4.22
C ILE A 29 -10.07 -5.32 -2.79
N LYS A 30 -10.49 -6.43 -2.18
CA LYS A 30 -10.92 -6.46 -0.77
C LYS A 30 -9.71 -6.51 0.16
N ILE A 31 -9.86 -5.96 1.36
CA ILE A 31 -8.81 -5.92 2.40
C ILE A 31 -8.17 -7.29 2.65
N PRO A 32 -8.93 -8.41 2.78
CA PRO A 32 -8.32 -9.73 3.00
C PRO A 32 -7.39 -10.20 1.87
N THR A 33 -7.62 -9.72 0.65
CA THR A 33 -6.73 -10.01 -0.48
C THR A 33 -5.40 -9.28 -0.34
N TRP A 34 -5.43 -8.00 0.08
CA TRP A 34 -4.24 -7.22 0.37
C TRP A 34 -3.43 -7.81 1.51
N GLU A 35 -4.07 -8.13 2.63
CA GLU A 35 -3.43 -8.77 3.79
C GLU A 35 -2.72 -10.06 3.38
N ARG A 36 -3.37 -10.88 2.55
CA ARG A 36 -2.78 -12.12 2.04
C ARG A 36 -1.56 -11.89 1.16
N TRP A 37 -1.61 -10.95 0.22
CA TRP A 37 -0.47 -10.66 -0.63
C TRP A 37 0.72 -10.10 0.15
N PHE A 38 0.48 -9.17 1.07
CA PHE A 38 1.55 -8.63 1.92
C PHE A 38 2.13 -9.70 2.85
N TYR A 39 1.30 -10.58 3.42
CA TYR A 39 1.79 -11.72 4.19
C TYR A 39 2.76 -12.59 3.35
N GLN A 40 2.35 -12.97 2.14
CA GLN A 40 3.18 -13.79 1.24
C GLN A 40 4.48 -13.08 0.84
N TRP A 41 4.44 -11.78 0.57
CA TRP A 41 5.63 -11.00 0.24
C TRP A 41 6.57 -10.84 1.43
N LEU A 42 6.06 -10.54 2.62
CA LEU A 42 6.89 -10.42 3.83
C LEU A 42 7.56 -11.73 4.19
N GLU A 43 6.85 -12.86 4.11
CA GLU A 43 7.46 -14.19 4.31
C GLU A 43 8.56 -14.49 3.30
N THR A 44 8.42 -14.03 2.05
CA THR A 44 9.39 -14.30 0.99
C THR A 44 10.62 -13.39 1.07
N LEU A 45 10.43 -12.11 1.38
CA LEU A 45 11.48 -11.09 1.33
C LEU A 45 12.29 -11.01 2.62
N GLN A 46 11.65 -11.21 3.78
CA GLN A 46 12.28 -11.02 5.08
C GLN A 46 11.86 -12.14 6.06
N PRO A 47 12.28 -13.38 5.80
CA PRO A 47 11.93 -14.53 6.65
C PRO A 47 12.42 -14.38 8.10
N ASP A 48 13.42 -13.53 8.34
CA ASP A 48 13.99 -13.28 9.68
C ASP A 48 13.14 -12.34 10.57
N ILE A 49 12.22 -11.56 9.98
CA ILE A 49 11.33 -10.64 10.71
C ILE A 49 10.08 -11.39 11.18
N THR A 50 9.60 -12.34 10.37
CA THR A 50 8.40 -13.16 10.62
C THR A 50 8.37 -13.89 11.97
N PRO A 51 9.46 -14.46 12.50
CA PRO A 51 9.45 -15.09 13.83
C PRO A 51 9.60 -14.09 14.98
N ARG A 52 9.94 -12.83 14.71
CA ARG A 52 10.20 -11.81 15.73
C ARG A 52 9.01 -10.86 15.96
N VAL A 53 8.03 -10.87 15.08
CA VAL A 53 6.88 -9.96 15.16
C VAL A 53 5.61 -10.76 14.99
N ASN A 54 4.68 -10.61 15.94
CA ASN A 54 3.41 -11.32 15.88
C ASN A 54 2.41 -10.62 14.94
N VAL A 55 2.41 -9.29 14.89
CA VAL A 55 1.48 -8.48 14.09
C VAL A 55 2.24 -7.34 13.40
N CYS A 56 2.03 -7.14 12.10
CA CYS A 56 2.53 -5.99 11.35
C CYS A 56 1.37 -5.16 10.83
N GLU A 57 1.51 -3.85 10.84
CA GLU A 57 0.51 -2.89 10.34
C GLU A 57 1.08 -2.10 9.16
N LEU A 58 0.30 -1.94 8.10
CA LEU A 58 0.66 -1.14 6.93
C LEU A 58 -0.56 -0.35 6.42
N THR A 59 -0.35 0.92 6.10
CA THR A 59 -1.38 1.73 5.44
C THR A 59 -1.15 1.70 3.93
N LEU A 60 -2.22 1.43 3.19
CA LEU A 60 -2.24 1.51 1.73
C LEU A 60 -3.19 2.62 1.30
N ARG A 61 -2.65 3.67 0.68
CA ARG A 61 -3.42 4.78 0.14
C ARG A 61 -3.47 4.71 -1.38
N LEU A 62 -4.68 4.53 -1.93
CA LEU A 62 -4.93 4.55 -3.36
C LEU A 62 -5.36 5.96 -3.77
N THR A 63 -4.63 6.58 -4.69
CA THR A 63 -4.86 7.95 -5.13
C THR A 63 -4.69 8.14 -6.65
N ASP A 64 -4.88 9.36 -7.12
CA ASP A 64 -4.70 9.81 -8.50
C ASP A 64 -3.27 10.32 -8.77
N ASP A 65 -2.98 10.62 -10.05
CA ASP A 65 -1.67 11.13 -10.45
C ASP A 65 -1.33 12.50 -9.85
N ARG A 66 -2.34 13.32 -9.53
CA ARG A 66 -2.13 14.70 -9.05
C ARG A 66 -1.63 14.69 -7.61
N GLU A 67 -2.26 13.89 -6.76
CA GLU A 67 -1.86 13.77 -5.36
C GLU A 67 -0.46 13.15 -5.27
N ILE A 68 -0.20 12.05 -5.98
CA ILE A 68 1.12 11.41 -5.91
C ILE A 68 2.21 12.29 -6.51
N GLN A 69 1.93 13.07 -7.56
CA GLN A 69 2.88 14.03 -8.12
C GLN A 69 3.23 15.13 -7.12
N ALA A 70 2.24 15.65 -6.38
CA ALA A 70 2.48 16.63 -5.33
C ALA A 70 3.35 16.05 -4.21
N LEU A 71 3.07 14.80 -3.78
CA LEU A 71 3.87 14.09 -2.80
C LEU A 71 5.29 13.82 -3.31
N ASN A 72 5.46 13.42 -4.58
CA ASN A 72 6.76 13.15 -5.18
C ASN A 72 7.59 14.45 -5.28
N ALA A 73 6.96 15.57 -5.62
CA ALA A 73 7.59 16.88 -5.62
C ALA A 73 8.01 17.32 -4.21
N GLN A 74 7.16 17.09 -3.22
CA GLN A 74 7.39 17.49 -1.84
C GLN A 74 8.49 16.66 -1.16
N TYR A 75 8.43 15.33 -1.28
CA TYR A 75 9.27 14.41 -0.51
C TYR A 75 10.49 13.87 -1.28
N ARG A 76 10.45 13.88 -2.61
CA ARG A 76 11.55 13.40 -3.47
C ARG A 76 12.10 14.46 -4.42
N HIS A 77 11.56 15.69 -4.39
CA HIS A 77 11.92 16.79 -5.29
C HIS A 77 11.74 16.45 -6.79
N GLN A 78 10.83 15.53 -7.10
CA GLN A 78 10.52 15.11 -8.47
C GLN A 78 9.10 15.51 -8.82
N ASN A 79 8.96 16.53 -9.69
CA ASN A 79 7.65 17.02 -10.12
C ASN A 79 7.07 16.20 -11.27
N GLN A 80 6.89 14.90 -11.04
CA GLN A 80 6.25 13.97 -11.97
C GLN A 80 5.49 12.90 -11.18
N PRO A 81 4.38 12.36 -11.72
CA PRO A 81 3.70 11.23 -11.10
C PRO A 81 4.61 10.00 -11.10
N THR A 82 4.42 9.14 -10.11
CA THR A 82 5.06 7.82 -10.01
C THR A 82 3.98 6.80 -9.64
N ASP A 83 4.24 5.51 -9.83
CA ASP A 83 3.33 4.43 -9.49
C ASP A 83 3.19 4.26 -7.98
N VAL A 84 4.30 4.30 -7.24
CA VAL A 84 4.32 4.11 -5.78
C VAL A 84 5.30 5.03 -5.07
N LEU A 85 4.89 5.52 -3.89
CA LEU A 85 5.75 6.12 -2.89
C LEU A 85 5.62 5.35 -1.57
N ALA A 86 6.76 5.04 -0.96
CA ALA A 86 6.83 4.39 0.34
C ALA A 86 7.38 5.35 1.39
N PHE A 87 6.65 5.47 2.50
CA PHE A 87 7.01 6.24 3.69
C PHE A 87 7.16 5.27 4.86
N ALA A 88 8.40 4.93 5.20
CA ALA A 88 8.68 4.03 6.31
C ALA A 88 8.41 4.74 7.65
N ALA A 89 7.72 4.07 8.57
CA ALA A 89 7.51 4.60 9.92
C ALA A 89 8.77 4.53 10.80
N LEU A 90 9.71 3.66 10.43
CA LEU A 90 10.93 3.38 11.16
C LEU A 90 12.11 3.63 10.22
N GLU A 91 13.07 4.46 10.66
CA GLU A 91 14.30 4.75 9.91
C GLU A 91 15.37 3.64 10.04
N VAL A 92 15.04 2.53 10.71
CA VAL A 92 15.97 1.45 11.04
C VAL A 92 15.72 0.25 10.13
N ASP A 93 16.78 -0.23 9.46
CA ASP A 93 16.75 -1.40 8.55
C ASP A 93 16.18 -2.68 9.20
N SER A 94 16.16 -2.75 10.54
CA SER A 94 15.55 -3.83 11.28
C SER A 94 15.08 -3.30 12.64
N PRO A 95 13.79 -3.02 12.83
CA PRO A 95 13.26 -2.70 14.15
C PRO A 95 13.38 -3.96 15.01
N GLN A 96 14.39 -4.00 15.86
CA GLN A 96 14.57 -5.09 16.80
C GLN A 96 13.69 -4.83 18.01
N PRO A 97 12.75 -5.73 18.33
CA PRO A 97 12.06 -5.65 19.61
C PRO A 97 13.10 -5.79 20.72
N GLU A 98 13.25 -4.76 21.53
CA GLU A 98 14.23 -4.69 22.64
C GLU A 98 13.74 -5.48 23.87
N SER A 99 12.46 -5.89 23.86
CA SER A 99 11.80 -6.59 24.95
C SER A 99 10.70 -7.54 24.46
N GLU A 100 10.40 -8.58 25.24
CA GLU A 100 9.29 -9.51 24.95
C GLU A 100 7.92 -8.82 24.91
N MET A 101 7.75 -7.68 25.60
CA MET A 101 6.54 -6.86 25.55
C MET A 101 6.35 -6.15 24.20
N GLN A 102 7.43 -5.87 23.46
CA GLN A 102 7.34 -5.30 22.10
C GLN A 102 6.96 -6.35 21.06
N LEU A 103 7.13 -7.65 21.34
CA LEU A 103 6.68 -8.74 20.46
C LEU A 103 5.15 -8.82 20.36
N SER A 104 4.43 -8.27 21.34
CA SER A 104 2.96 -8.24 21.37
C SER A 104 2.35 -6.95 20.83
N LEU A 105 3.17 -5.95 20.48
CA LEU A 105 2.70 -4.72 19.83
C LEU A 105 2.73 -4.88 18.30
N PRO A 106 1.73 -4.37 17.57
CA PRO A 106 1.80 -4.31 16.12
C PRO A 106 3.01 -3.48 15.66
N LEU A 107 3.84 -4.05 14.80
CA LEU A 107 4.91 -3.33 14.15
C LEU A 107 4.33 -2.55 12.97
N TYR A 108 4.22 -1.23 13.13
CA TYR A 108 3.80 -0.37 12.04
C TYR A 108 4.97 -0.16 11.05
N LEU A 109 4.79 -0.62 9.81
CA LEU A 109 5.79 -0.54 8.74
C LEU A 109 5.79 0.82 8.04
N GLY A 110 4.65 1.52 8.07
CA GLY A 110 4.47 2.83 7.44
C GLY A 110 3.38 2.84 6.36
N ASP A 111 3.51 3.79 5.45
CA ASP A 111 2.52 4.10 4.43
C ASP A 111 3.03 3.82 3.02
N LEU A 112 2.18 3.16 2.22
CA LEU A 112 2.34 3.02 0.78
C LEU A 112 1.28 3.85 0.07
N VAL A 113 1.72 4.82 -0.73
CA VAL A 113 0.83 5.63 -1.57
C VAL A 113 0.98 5.16 -3.02
N ILE A 114 -0.11 4.69 -3.61
CA ILE A 114 -0.14 4.15 -4.98
C ILE A 114 -1.04 5.03 -5.84
N SER A 115 -0.50 5.49 -6.98
CA SER A 115 -1.36 6.03 -8.04
C SER A 115 -1.94 4.88 -8.86
N VAL A 116 -3.27 4.76 -8.84
CA VAL A 116 -3.98 3.73 -9.61
C VAL A 116 -3.79 3.95 -11.11
N GLU A 117 -3.79 5.20 -11.56
CA GLU A 117 -3.64 5.56 -12.97
C GLU A 117 -2.24 5.24 -13.49
N THR A 118 -1.20 5.67 -12.78
CA THR A 118 0.19 5.41 -13.19
C THR A 118 0.54 3.93 -13.08
N ALA A 119 0.11 3.24 -12.01
CA ALA A 119 0.30 1.80 -11.88
C ALA A 119 -0.38 1.03 -13.03
N TYR A 120 -1.60 1.43 -13.42
CA TYR A 120 -2.29 0.84 -14.57
C TYR A 120 -1.53 1.08 -15.88
N ARG A 121 -1.10 2.34 -16.15
CA ARG A 121 -0.32 2.68 -17.35
C ARG A 121 0.99 1.88 -17.42
N GLN A 122 1.72 1.77 -16.32
CA GLN A 122 2.97 1.00 -16.26
C GLN A 122 2.72 -0.51 -16.46
N ALA A 123 1.68 -1.07 -15.85
CA ALA A 123 1.32 -2.48 -16.03
C ALA A 123 0.96 -2.80 -17.50
N GLN A 124 0.31 -1.87 -18.20
CA GLN A 124 0.06 -2.00 -19.64
C GLN A 124 1.35 -1.95 -20.46
N GLN A 125 2.25 -1.00 -20.16
CA GLN A 125 3.51 -0.82 -20.88
C GLN A 125 4.48 -1.99 -20.69
N GLN A 126 4.50 -2.61 -19.51
CA GLN A 126 5.36 -3.75 -19.21
C GLN A 126 4.75 -5.12 -19.57
N GLY A 127 3.53 -5.15 -20.13
CA GLY A 127 2.84 -6.40 -20.47
C GLY A 127 2.38 -7.23 -19.25
N HIS A 128 2.36 -6.63 -18.05
CA HIS A 128 1.98 -7.28 -16.79
C HIS A 128 0.46 -7.27 -16.51
N PHE A 129 -0.37 -7.27 -17.56
CA PHE A 129 -1.84 -7.21 -17.48
C PHE A 129 -2.49 -8.39 -16.71
N ARG A 130 -1.77 -9.50 -16.49
CA ARG A 130 -2.37 -10.77 -16.03
C ARG A 130 -2.74 -10.85 -14.55
N PHE A 131 -2.47 -9.84 -13.72
CA PHE A 131 -2.68 -9.95 -12.27
C PHE A 131 -3.87 -9.16 -11.70
N TRP A 132 -4.51 -8.28 -12.50
CA TRP A 132 -5.52 -7.34 -11.99
C TRP A 132 -6.98 -7.69 -12.38
N LEU A 133 -7.22 -8.78 -13.11
CA LEU A 133 -8.56 -9.16 -13.60
C LEU A 133 -8.90 -10.65 -13.42
N ARG A 134 -8.51 -11.28 -12.31
CA ARG A 134 -9.04 -12.61 -11.98
C ARG A 134 -9.41 -12.77 -10.52
#